data_AF-A0A0F9U2L4-F1
#
_entry.id   AF-A0A0F9U2L4-F1
#
_cell.length_a   1.000
_cell.length_b   1.000
_cell.length_c   1.000
_cell.angle_alpha   90.00
_cell.angle_beta   90.00
_cell.angle_gamma   90.00
#
_symmetry.space_group_name_H-M   'P 1'
#
loop_
_entity.id
_entity.type
_entity.pdbx_description
1 polymer ?
#
loop_
_entity_poly.entity_id
_entity_poly.type
_entity_poly.pdbx_seq_one_letter_code
_entity_poly.pdbx_strand_id
1 'polypeptide(L)'
;MSNDDFSRVVRIGTRRMGMAQRQHSVYVTIEHKDGRLSITGVEGPDKNGGCLGSSGQIDMGMDADYLQNLHLAPGWTLAAVRKLLSVWREWHMNDMRPGCRHQTRSASWDTTRKLTLHKYTWTPRYRHMRENAANGILSDAQYHRHSERVKLVATACKSNIPHNHHVVHALADKLIRESGTKTEAAGWVHPEEHPDGLLMKPCPECGYKYGSEWKSEPVPKPVLDWLRALPETDRVYPWA
;
A
#
# COMPACT_ATOMS: atom_id res chain seq x y z
N MET A 1 11.62 -30.99 0.68
CA MET A 1 12.14 -30.00 -0.28
C MET A 1 11.48 -30.30 -1.63
N SER A 2 10.25 -29.82 -1.86
CA SER A 2 9.68 -29.93 -3.21
C SER A 2 10.29 -28.83 -4.06
N ASN A 3 11.02 -29.25 -5.08
CA ASN A 3 11.71 -28.38 -6.03
C ASN A 3 10.68 -27.83 -7.02
N ASP A 4 9.72 -27.05 -6.52
CA ASP A 4 8.62 -26.47 -7.30
C ASP A 4 9.00 -25.11 -7.92
N ASP A 5 10.29 -24.89 -8.14
CA ASP A 5 10.77 -23.68 -8.79
C ASP A 5 10.43 -23.71 -10.29
N PHE A 6 10.10 -22.53 -10.84
CA PHE A 6 9.96 -22.33 -12.28
C PHE A 6 10.04 -20.85 -12.64
N SER A 7 10.46 -20.57 -13.87
CA SER A 7 10.36 -19.24 -14.47
C SER A 7 9.73 -19.39 -15.85
N ARG A 8 8.78 -18.52 -16.18
CA ARG A 8 8.08 -18.50 -17.47
C ARG A 8 7.81 -17.08 -17.89
N VAL A 9 7.90 -16.84 -19.19
CA VAL A 9 7.42 -15.62 -19.82
C VAL A 9 6.22 -15.99 -20.68
N VAL A 10 5.12 -15.25 -20.55
CA VAL A 10 3.90 -15.43 -21.34
C VAL A 10 3.53 -14.13 -22.04
N ARG A 11 2.98 -14.21 -23.25
CA ARG A 11 2.44 -13.06 -23.99
C ARG A 11 0.94 -13.09 -23.86
N ILE A 12 0.35 -12.11 -23.18
CA ILE A 12 -1.11 -12.07 -22.96
C ILE A 12 -1.86 -11.46 -24.16
N GLY A 13 -1.19 -10.63 -24.95
CA GLY A 13 -1.79 -10.02 -26.13
C GLY A 13 -1.01 -8.82 -26.67
N THR A 14 -1.71 -8.02 -27.46
CA THR A 14 -1.22 -6.78 -28.08
C THR A 14 -2.20 -5.65 -27.85
N ARG A 15 -1.68 -4.47 -27.50
CA ARG A 15 -2.47 -3.23 -27.40
C ARG A 15 -1.89 -2.16 -28.31
N ARG A 16 -2.72 -1.21 -28.72
CA ARG A 16 -2.25 0.00 -29.41
C ARG A 16 -1.86 1.04 -28.38
N MET A 17 -0.69 1.66 -28.52
CA MET A 17 -0.20 2.69 -27.60
C MET A 17 0.48 3.85 -28.32
N GLY A 18 0.57 4.98 -27.64
CA GLY A 18 1.23 6.20 -28.11
C GLY A 18 0.41 7.00 -29.13
N MET A 19 0.89 8.20 -29.46
CA MET A 19 0.23 9.08 -30.45
C MET A 19 0.11 8.40 -31.82
N ALA A 20 1.06 7.56 -32.19
CA ALA A 20 1.08 6.81 -33.44
C ALA A 20 0.25 5.51 -33.41
N GLN A 21 -0.40 5.16 -32.29
CA GLN A 21 -1.24 3.97 -32.13
C GLN A 21 -0.59 2.66 -32.61
N ARG A 22 0.72 2.53 -32.39
CA ARG A 22 1.48 1.35 -32.79
C ARG A 22 1.09 0.15 -31.93
N GLN A 23 1.10 -1.03 -32.53
CA GLN A 23 0.79 -2.27 -31.83
C GLN A 23 1.99 -2.75 -31.02
N HIS A 24 1.78 -3.00 -29.73
CA HIS A 24 2.80 -3.43 -28.80
C HIS A 24 2.34 -4.66 -28.05
N SER A 25 3.23 -5.65 -27.93
CA SER A 25 2.95 -6.87 -27.20
C SER A 25 3.11 -6.64 -25.71
N VAL A 26 2.24 -7.28 -24.93
CA VAL A 26 2.29 -7.26 -23.47
C VAL A 26 2.76 -8.63 -23.00
N TYR A 27 3.84 -8.64 -22.25
CA TYR A 27 4.45 -9.85 -21.70
C TYR A 27 4.33 -9.83 -20.18
N VAL A 28 4.22 -11.03 -19.61
CA VAL A 28 4.21 -11.26 -18.17
C VAL A 28 5.24 -12.35 -17.85
N THR A 29 6.20 -12.02 -17.00
CA THR A 29 7.18 -12.94 -16.43
C THR A 29 6.65 -13.43 -15.10
N ILE A 30 6.68 -14.74 -14.88
CA ILE A 30 6.19 -15.43 -13.70
C ILE A 30 7.33 -16.28 -13.18
N GLU A 31 7.75 -16.04 -11.94
CA GLU A 31 8.83 -16.75 -11.28
C GLU A 31 8.37 -17.26 -9.93
N HIS A 32 8.48 -18.56 -9.71
CA HIS A 32 8.36 -19.16 -8.40
C HIS A 32 9.71 -19.70 -8.00
N LYS A 33 10.27 -19.20 -6.91
CA LYS A 33 11.58 -19.60 -6.40
C LYS A 33 11.60 -19.58 -4.88
N ASP A 34 12.08 -20.64 -4.25
CA ASP A 34 12.21 -20.72 -2.79
C ASP A 34 10.86 -20.44 -2.05
N GLY A 35 9.73 -20.80 -2.66
CA GLY A 35 8.38 -20.57 -2.12
C GLY A 35 7.82 -19.15 -2.31
N ARG A 36 8.58 -18.26 -2.97
CA ARG A 36 8.16 -16.90 -3.34
C ARG A 36 7.68 -16.88 -4.78
N LEU A 37 6.50 -16.32 -5.01
CA LEU A 37 5.95 -16.03 -6.34
C LEU A 37 6.14 -14.56 -6.68
N SER A 38 6.91 -14.31 -7.74
CA SER A 38 7.10 -13.02 -8.38
C SER A 38 6.41 -13.02 -9.73
N ILE A 39 5.71 -11.94 -10.06
CA ILE A 39 5.01 -11.75 -11.32
C ILE A 39 5.27 -10.31 -11.76
N THR A 40 5.86 -10.13 -12.93
CA THR A 40 6.19 -8.81 -13.47
C THR A 40 5.72 -8.74 -14.90
N GLY A 41 5.31 -7.56 -15.36
CA GLY A 41 4.85 -7.38 -16.73
C GLY A 41 5.58 -6.25 -17.41
N VAL A 42 5.55 -6.28 -18.73
CA VAL A 42 6.12 -5.23 -19.55
C VAL A 42 5.30 -5.01 -20.80
N GLU A 43 5.12 -3.75 -21.16
CA GLU A 43 4.34 -3.32 -22.30
C GLU A 43 5.24 -2.79 -23.41
N GLY A 44 5.27 -3.52 -24.53
CA GLY A 44 6.12 -3.18 -25.67
C GLY A 44 7.61 -3.13 -25.33
N PRO A 45 8.20 -4.22 -24.77
CA PRO A 45 9.65 -4.28 -24.56
C PRO A 45 10.39 -4.16 -25.89
N ASP A 46 11.51 -3.46 -25.88
CA ASP A 46 12.45 -3.36 -27.00
C ASP A 46 13.77 -4.09 -26.70
N LYS A 47 14.56 -4.36 -27.74
CA LYS A 47 15.84 -5.10 -27.63
C LYS A 47 16.95 -4.37 -26.85
N ASN A 48 16.77 -3.10 -26.51
CA ASN A 48 17.76 -2.29 -25.81
C ASN A 48 17.47 -2.19 -24.30
N GLY A 49 16.50 -2.96 -23.79
CA GLY A 49 16.07 -2.92 -22.39
C GLY A 49 15.06 -1.82 -22.08
N GLY A 50 14.56 -1.09 -23.09
CA GLY A 50 13.49 -0.11 -22.94
C GLY A 50 12.10 -0.72 -23.08
N CYS A 51 11.09 -0.03 -22.57
CA CYS A 51 9.68 -0.37 -22.78
C CYS A 51 8.89 0.86 -23.22
N LEU A 52 7.82 0.65 -23.99
CA LEU A 52 7.00 1.74 -24.52
C LEU A 52 5.83 2.12 -23.63
N GLY A 53 5.34 1.16 -22.83
CA GLY A 53 4.37 1.42 -21.77
C GLY A 53 5.02 1.24 -20.41
N SER A 54 4.28 0.65 -19.48
CA SER A 54 4.77 0.40 -18.12
C SER A 54 5.57 -0.90 -18.03
N SER A 55 6.39 -1.02 -16.98
CA SER A 55 7.06 -2.27 -16.57
C SER A 55 6.92 -2.48 -15.05
N GLY A 56 6.96 -3.74 -14.61
CA GLY A 56 6.74 -4.12 -13.20
C GLY A 56 5.29 -4.52 -12.92
N GLN A 57 4.62 -3.82 -12.00
CA GLN A 57 3.24 -4.11 -11.58
C GLN A 57 2.21 -3.46 -12.52
N ILE A 58 2.21 -3.90 -13.79
CA ILE A 58 1.32 -3.34 -14.81
C ILE A 58 -0.15 -3.73 -14.59
N ASP A 59 -0.41 -4.73 -13.75
CA ASP A 59 -1.76 -5.18 -13.37
C ASP A 59 -2.60 -4.08 -12.72
N MET A 60 -1.95 -3.14 -12.03
CA MET A 60 -2.57 -1.98 -11.39
C MET A 60 -3.27 -1.05 -12.39
N GLY A 61 -2.84 -1.05 -13.66
CA GLY A 61 -3.40 -0.24 -14.74
C GLY A 61 -4.31 -1.01 -15.69
N MET A 62 -4.52 -2.33 -15.48
CA MET A 62 -5.34 -3.17 -16.35
C MET A 62 -6.81 -3.16 -15.93
N ASP A 63 -7.47 -2.02 -16.16
CA ASP A 63 -8.90 -1.85 -15.90
C ASP A 63 -9.79 -2.46 -17.01
N ALA A 64 -11.10 -2.22 -16.94
CA ALA A 64 -12.06 -2.75 -17.91
C ALA A 64 -11.85 -2.20 -19.32
N ASP A 65 -11.38 -0.96 -19.47
CA ASP A 65 -11.10 -0.34 -20.77
C ASP A 65 -9.82 -0.92 -21.37
N TYR A 66 -8.78 -1.06 -20.54
CA TYR A 66 -7.55 -1.73 -20.93
C TYR A 66 -7.83 -3.10 -21.54
N LEU A 67 -8.63 -3.91 -20.83
CA LEU A 67 -8.93 -5.28 -21.24
C LEU A 67 -9.79 -5.36 -22.50
N GLN A 68 -10.66 -4.37 -22.74
CA GLN A 68 -11.46 -4.29 -23.98
C GLN A 68 -10.59 -3.99 -25.19
N ASN A 69 -9.52 -3.21 -25.02
CA ASN A 69 -8.61 -2.82 -26.09
C ASN A 69 -7.45 -3.80 -26.32
N LEU A 70 -7.37 -4.88 -25.52
CA LEU A 70 -6.35 -5.90 -25.60
C LEU A 70 -6.70 -6.96 -26.65
N HIS A 71 -5.91 -7.05 -27.71
CA HIS A 71 -6.00 -8.12 -28.69
C HIS A 71 -5.25 -9.34 -28.16
N LEU A 72 -6.00 -10.32 -27.65
CA LEU A 72 -5.45 -11.49 -26.96
C LEU A 72 -4.54 -12.33 -27.86
N ALA A 73 -3.50 -12.90 -27.25
CA ALA A 73 -2.62 -13.85 -27.92
C ALA A 73 -3.31 -15.22 -28.12
N PRO A 74 -2.84 -16.07 -29.04
CA PRO A 74 -3.37 -17.43 -29.21
C PRO A 74 -3.40 -18.20 -27.88
N GLY A 75 -4.49 -18.92 -27.62
CA GLY A 75 -4.67 -19.68 -26.36
C GLY A 75 -5.12 -18.83 -25.16
N TRP A 76 -5.13 -17.50 -25.26
CA TRP A 76 -5.65 -16.63 -24.20
C TRP A 76 -7.13 -16.32 -24.38
N THR A 77 -7.84 -16.31 -23.25
CA THR A 77 -9.20 -15.79 -23.16
C THR A 77 -9.23 -14.64 -22.15
N LEU A 78 -10.23 -13.77 -22.26
CA LEU A 78 -10.40 -12.69 -21.29
C LEU A 78 -10.61 -13.22 -19.86
N ALA A 79 -11.23 -14.39 -19.71
CA ALA A 79 -11.36 -15.09 -18.44
C ALA A 79 -10.00 -15.52 -17.88
N ALA A 80 -9.10 -16.05 -18.72
CA ALA A 80 -7.75 -16.42 -18.31
C ALA A 80 -6.92 -15.18 -17.90
N VAL A 81 -7.03 -14.06 -18.63
CA VAL A 81 -6.38 -12.80 -18.24
C VAL A 81 -6.90 -12.29 -16.90
N ARG A 82 -8.23 -12.28 -16.70
CA ARG A 82 -8.82 -11.87 -15.41
C ARG A 82 -8.36 -12.78 -14.26
N LYS A 83 -8.27 -14.09 -14.50
CA LYS A 83 -7.72 -15.04 -13.53
C LYS A 83 -6.26 -14.76 -13.23
N LEU A 84 -5.44 -14.44 -14.25
CA LEU A 84 -4.04 -14.04 -14.05
C LEU A 84 -3.95 -12.78 -13.17
N LEU A 85 -4.75 -11.75 -13.45
CA LEU A 85 -4.76 -10.51 -12.65
C LEU A 85 -5.26 -10.74 -11.22
N SER A 86 -6.18 -11.69 -11.00
CA SER A 86 -6.58 -12.08 -9.65
C SER A 86 -5.44 -12.78 -8.91
N VAL A 87 -4.77 -13.74 -9.58
CA VAL A 87 -3.63 -14.45 -9.00
C VAL A 87 -2.48 -13.50 -8.72
N TRP A 88 -2.24 -12.54 -9.61
CA TRP A 88 -1.23 -11.50 -9.43
C TRP A 88 -1.53 -10.67 -8.19
N ARG A 89 -2.72 -10.07 -8.10
CA ARG A 89 -3.09 -9.24 -6.95
C ARG A 89 -3.06 -9.98 -5.62
N GLU A 90 -3.37 -11.27 -5.63
CA GLU A 90 -3.41 -12.06 -4.41
C GLU A 90 -2.04 -12.64 -4.04
N TRP A 91 -1.31 -13.24 -4.97
CA TRP A 91 -0.16 -14.09 -4.67
C TRP A 91 1.18 -13.52 -5.12
N HIS A 92 1.21 -12.41 -5.86
CA HIS A 92 2.46 -11.71 -6.12
C HIS A 92 3.09 -11.22 -4.82
N MET A 93 4.37 -11.54 -4.61
CA MET A 93 5.09 -11.23 -3.37
C MET A 93 4.34 -11.78 -2.15
N ASN A 94 3.93 -13.04 -2.23
CA ASN A 94 3.26 -13.77 -1.16
C ASN A 94 4.07 -13.82 0.15
N ASP A 95 5.36 -13.50 0.10
CA ASP A 95 6.29 -13.35 1.21
C ASP A 95 6.28 -11.96 1.89
N MET A 96 5.61 -10.97 1.30
CA MET A 96 5.54 -9.58 1.78
C MET A 96 4.14 -9.17 2.24
N ARG A 97 3.42 -10.04 2.97
CA ARG A 97 2.09 -9.69 3.51
C ARG A 97 2.23 -8.95 4.84
N PRO A 98 1.70 -7.73 4.99
CA PRO A 98 1.83 -6.96 6.24
C PRO A 98 0.94 -7.48 7.37
N GLY A 99 -0.11 -8.24 7.03
CA GLY A 99 -1.13 -8.74 7.96
C GLY A 99 -1.13 -10.26 8.09
N CYS A 100 -1.71 -10.77 9.18
CA CYS A 100 -2.03 -12.19 9.31
C CYS A 100 -3.28 -12.55 8.48
N ARG A 101 -3.55 -13.85 8.29
CA ARG A 101 -4.72 -14.33 7.53
C ARG A 101 -6.07 -13.77 8.02
N HIS A 102 -6.22 -13.53 9.33
CA HIS A 102 -7.45 -13.00 9.91
C HIS A 102 -7.64 -11.51 9.58
N GLN A 103 -6.53 -10.79 9.37
CA GLN A 103 -6.56 -9.38 8.97
C GLN A 103 -6.75 -9.26 7.45
N THR A 104 -5.99 -10.01 6.64
CA THR A 104 -6.04 -9.90 5.18
C THR A 104 -7.35 -10.38 4.56
N ARG A 105 -8.07 -11.29 5.22
CA ARG A 105 -9.35 -11.84 4.74
C ARG A 105 -10.59 -11.29 5.46
N SER A 106 -10.43 -10.34 6.38
CA SER A 106 -11.55 -9.76 7.11
C SER A 106 -12.02 -8.46 6.49
N ALA A 107 -13.32 -8.35 6.25
CA ALA A 107 -13.95 -7.10 5.79
C ALA A 107 -13.76 -5.94 6.79
N SER A 108 -13.51 -6.24 8.07
CA SER A 108 -13.26 -5.23 9.11
C SER A 108 -11.86 -4.61 9.06
N TRP A 109 -10.96 -5.17 8.26
CA TRP A 109 -9.57 -4.73 8.08
C TRP A 109 -9.36 -4.13 6.69
N ASP A 110 -10.19 -3.16 6.32
CA ASP A 110 -9.98 -2.39 5.10
C ASP A 110 -8.80 -1.42 5.27
N THR A 111 -7.62 -1.88 4.85
CA THR A 111 -6.35 -1.13 4.88
C THR A 111 -6.27 -0.04 3.82
N THR A 112 -7.15 -0.09 2.81
CA THR A 112 -7.17 0.85 1.67
C THR A 112 -8.06 2.05 1.91
N ARG A 113 -9.02 1.94 2.86
CA ARG A 113 -9.91 3.02 3.30
C ARG A 113 -9.14 4.31 3.53
N LYS A 114 -9.56 5.38 2.87
CA LYS A 114 -8.93 6.69 2.98
C LYS A 114 -9.41 7.42 4.23
N LEU A 115 -8.47 7.83 5.06
CA LEU A 115 -8.69 8.61 6.28
C LEU A 115 -8.20 10.04 6.07
N THR A 116 -9.01 11.01 6.50
CA THR A 116 -8.62 12.43 6.52
C THR A 116 -7.97 12.74 7.85
N LEU A 117 -6.73 13.22 7.81
CA LEU A 117 -5.91 13.49 8.97
C LEU A 117 -5.63 15.00 9.07
N HIS A 118 -6.09 15.62 10.15
CA HIS A 118 -5.84 17.03 10.43
C HIS A 118 -4.50 17.20 11.13
N LYS A 119 -3.68 18.15 10.69
CA LYS A 119 -2.37 18.44 11.29
C LYS A 119 -2.45 19.69 12.15
N TYR A 120 -1.88 19.61 13.34
CA TYR A 120 -1.82 20.71 14.29
C TYR A 120 -0.38 21.14 14.55
N THR A 121 -0.17 22.45 14.59
CA THR A 121 1.12 23.05 14.92
C THR A 121 0.99 24.02 16.09
N TRP A 122 2.10 24.35 16.74
CA TRP A 122 2.11 25.25 17.88
C TRP A 122 1.84 26.69 17.44
N THR A 123 1.14 27.43 18.29
CA THR A 123 1.02 28.88 18.14
C THR A 123 2.28 29.57 18.67
N PRO A 124 2.56 30.82 18.23
CA PRO A 124 3.60 31.65 18.85
C PRO A 124 3.41 31.79 20.37
N ARG A 125 2.16 31.84 20.84
CA ARG A 125 1.82 31.87 22.27
C ARG A 125 2.37 30.68 23.04
N TYR A 126 2.15 29.46 22.53
CA TYR A 126 2.65 28.26 23.20
C TYR A 126 4.17 28.18 23.16
N ARG A 127 4.80 28.62 22.06
CA ARG A 127 6.26 28.71 21.95
C ARG A 127 6.85 29.61 23.03
N HIS A 128 6.35 30.84 23.15
CA HIS A 128 6.81 31.79 24.16
C HIS A 128 6.59 31.28 25.60
N MET A 129 5.48 30.58 25.84
CA MET A 129 5.22 29.95 27.14
C MET A 129 6.29 28.90 27.50
N ARG A 130 6.76 28.11 26.53
CA ARG A 130 7.84 27.14 26.75
C ARG A 130 9.19 27.81 26.97
N GLU A 131 9.49 28.88 26.24
CA GLU A 131 10.71 29.68 26.42
C GLU A 131 10.77 30.27 27.84
N ASN A 132 9.66 30.84 28.32
CA ASN A 132 9.60 31.37 29.69
C ASN A 132 9.80 30.29 30.76
N ALA A 133 9.27 29.08 30.54
CA ALA A 133 9.50 27.94 31.42
C ALA A 133 10.97 27.50 31.41
N ALA A 134 11.59 27.40 30.22
CA ALA A 134 12.99 27.00 30.07
C ALA A 134 13.96 28.02 30.68
N ASN A 135 13.62 29.30 30.61
CA ASN A 135 14.41 30.40 31.19
C ASN A 135 14.16 30.59 32.71
N GLY A 136 13.35 29.76 33.35
CA GLY A 136 13.06 29.86 34.78
C GLY A 136 12.27 31.11 35.19
N ILE A 137 11.53 31.72 34.25
CA ILE A 137 10.79 32.98 34.47
C ILE A 137 9.46 32.72 35.19
N LEU A 138 8.93 31.50 35.14
CA LEU A 138 7.63 31.16 35.70
C LEU A 138 7.69 30.98 37.22
N SER A 139 6.66 31.44 37.92
CA SER A 139 6.43 31.05 39.33
C SER A 139 6.00 29.59 39.43
N ASP A 140 6.10 28.99 40.63
CA ASP A 140 5.71 27.59 40.87
C ASP A 140 4.28 27.28 40.39
N ALA A 141 3.31 28.16 40.71
CA ALA A 141 1.93 28.00 40.27
C ALA A 141 1.73 28.16 38.75
N GLN A 142 2.60 28.93 38.08
CA GLN A 142 2.61 29.02 36.62
C GLN A 142 3.27 27.80 35.98
N TYR A 143 4.33 27.27 36.60
CA TYR A 143 5.03 26.08 36.16
C TYR A 143 4.16 24.82 36.26
N HIS A 144 3.41 24.65 37.35
CA HIS A 144 2.44 23.55 37.47
C HIS A 144 1.40 23.57 36.35
N ARG A 145 0.76 24.72 36.09
CA ARG A 145 -0.18 24.88 34.97
C ARG A 145 0.48 24.67 33.60
N HIS A 146 1.75 25.06 33.45
CA HIS A 146 2.52 24.79 32.25
C HIS A 146 2.68 23.28 32.02
N SER A 147 3.01 22.52 33.05
CA SER A 147 3.23 21.07 32.96
C SER A 147 1.98 20.31 32.46
N GLU A 148 0.79 20.70 32.92
CA GLU A 148 -0.48 20.14 32.44
C GLU A 148 -0.74 20.47 30.97
N ARG A 149 -0.48 21.74 30.59
CA ARG A 149 -0.60 22.19 29.19
C ARG A 149 0.37 21.49 28.26
N VAL A 150 1.58 21.15 28.72
CA VAL A 150 2.53 20.38 27.91
C VAL A 150 1.97 19.00 27.57
N LYS A 151 1.37 18.31 28.54
CA LYS A 151 0.72 16.99 28.31
C LYS A 151 -0.47 17.12 27.35
N LEU A 152 -1.30 18.14 27.55
CA LEU A 152 -2.44 18.43 26.67
C LEU A 152 -1.99 18.65 25.22
N VAL A 153 -1.03 19.56 24.99
CA VAL A 153 -0.54 19.89 23.64
C VAL A 153 0.18 18.71 23.00
N ALA A 154 1.01 17.98 23.75
CA ALA A 154 1.68 16.78 23.24
C ALA A 154 0.68 15.72 22.77
N THR A 155 -0.43 15.53 23.49
CA THR A 155 -1.47 14.56 23.12
C THR A 155 -2.31 15.06 21.96
N ALA A 156 -2.68 16.36 21.98
CA ALA A 156 -3.45 16.98 20.90
C ALA A 156 -2.70 16.95 19.55
N CYS A 157 -1.41 17.27 19.54
CA CYS A 157 -0.59 17.26 18.32
C CYS A 157 -0.34 15.85 17.75
N LYS A 158 -0.55 14.78 18.53
CA LYS A 158 -0.50 13.40 18.04
C LYS A 158 -1.83 12.93 17.44
N SER A 159 -2.94 13.55 17.83
CA SER A 159 -4.27 13.23 17.29
C SER A 159 -4.49 13.97 15.99
N ASN A 160 -4.99 13.25 14.98
CA ASN A 160 -5.39 13.83 13.70
C ASN A 160 -6.90 14.08 13.58
N ILE A 161 -7.63 13.99 14.71
CA ILE A 161 -9.08 14.11 14.79
C ILE A 161 -9.47 15.48 15.38
N PRO A 162 -10.26 16.31 14.66
CA PRO A 162 -10.69 17.62 15.15
C PRO A 162 -11.52 17.61 16.42
N HIS A 163 -12.37 16.60 16.57
CA HIS A 163 -13.30 16.47 17.70
C HIS A 163 -12.69 15.73 18.90
N ASN A 164 -11.40 15.39 18.87
CA ASN A 164 -10.74 14.83 20.04
C ASN A 164 -10.73 15.86 21.17
N HIS A 165 -11.13 15.44 22.38
CA HIS A 165 -11.21 16.32 23.55
C HIS A 165 -9.92 17.13 23.77
N HIS A 166 -8.74 16.53 23.67
CA HIS A 166 -7.47 17.25 23.83
C HIS A 166 -7.23 18.30 22.74
N VAL A 167 -7.62 18.00 21.50
CA VAL A 167 -7.51 18.95 20.37
C VAL A 167 -8.44 20.13 20.59
N VAL A 168 -9.70 19.87 20.92
CA VAL A 168 -10.71 20.91 21.21
C VAL A 168 -10.24 21.84 22.32
N HIS A 169 -9.76 21.28 23.45
CA HIS A 169 -9.25 22.08 24.56
C HIS A 169 -7.99 22.88 24.19
N ALA A 170 -7.03 22.27 23.48
CA ALA A 170 -5.79 22.96 23.09
C ALA A 170 -6.04 24.09 22.07
N LEU A 171 -7.03 23.93 21.18
CA LEU A 171 -7.49 24.98 20.25
C LEU A 171 -8.20 26.11 21.00
N ALA A 172 -9.10 25.79 21.93
CA ALA A 172 -9.80 26.77 22.76
C ALA A 172 -8.82 27.63 23.58
N ASP A 173 -7.78 27.00 24.15
CA ASP A 173 -6.70 27.68 24.86
C ASP A 173 -5.69 28.39 23.92
N LYS A 174 -5.90 28.35 22.60
CA LYS A 174 -5.02 28.93 21.57
C LYS A 174 -3.55 28.47 21.70
N LEU A 175 -3.32 27.24 22.15
CA LEU A 175 -1.99 26.65 22.29
C LEU A 175 -1.51 26.01 20.97
N ILE A 176 -2.47 25.48 20.21
CA ILE A 176 -2.25 24.92 18.88
C ILE A 176 -3.14 25.63 17.84
N ARG A 177 -2.81 25.42 16.57
CA ARG A 177 -3.63 25.81 15.42
C ARG A 177 -3.57 24.71 14.36
N GLU A 178 -4.61 24.62 13.55
CA GLU A 178 -4.59 23.74 12.38
C GLU A 178 -3.64 24.29 11.32
N SER A 179 -2.83 23.40 10.73
CA SER A 179 -1.85 23.72 9.68
C SER A 179 -2.17 23.10 8.33
N GLY A 180 -3.17 22.23 8.24
CA GLY A 180 -3.62 21.59 7.01
C GLY A 180 -4.11 20.17 7.22
N THR A 181 -4.52 19.52 6.13
CA THR A 181 -5.03 18.15 6.12
C THR A 181 -4.20 17.27 5.18
N LYS A 182 -4.18 15.96 5.44
CA LYS A 182 -3.66 14.95 4.52
C LYS A 182 -4.60 13.75 4.44
N THR A 183 -4.59 13.04 3.32
CA THR A 183 -5.35 11.81 3.14
C THR A 183 -4.40 10.64 3.07
N GLU A 184 -4.61 9.63 3.92
CA GLU A 184 -3.78 8.42 4.00
C GLU A 184 -4.67 7.18 3.98
N ALA A 185 -4.12 6.02 3.60
CA ALA A 185 -4.85 4.75 3.75
C ALA A 185 -4.81 4.27 5.21
N ALA A 186 -5.87 3.66 5.71
CA ALA A 186 -5.99 3.21 7.10
C ALA A 186 -4.85 2.26 7.54
N GLY A 187 -4.30 1.47 6.62
CA GLY A 187 -3.14 0.61 6.87
C GLY A 187 -1.84 1.34 7.21
N TRP A 188 -1.75 2.65 6.96
CA TRP A 188 -0.59 3.51 7.22
C TRP A 188 -0.76 4.43 8.43
N VAL A 189 -1.88 4.33 9.13
CA VAL A 189 -2.23 5.24 10.23
C VAL A 189 -2.30 4.46 11.53
N HIS A 190 -1.69 5.00 12.59
CA HIS A 190 -1.75 4.41 13.91
C HIS A 190 -3.12 4.66 14.58
N PRO A 191 -3.65 3.71 15.38
CA PRO A 191 -4.86 3.92 16.19
C PRO A 191 -4.80 5.16 17.09
N GLU A 192 -3.62 5.54 17.56
CA GLU A 192 -3.39 6.72 18.39
C GLU A 192 -3.53 8.04 17.61
N GLU A 193 -3.25 8.02 16.31
CA GLU A 193 -3.42 9.16 15.41
C GLU A 193 -4.88 9.30 14.96
N HIS A 194 -5.54 8.17 14.67
CA HIS A 194 -6.93 8.09 14.24
C HIS A 194 -7.55 6.73 14.66
N PRO A 195 -8.78 6.65 15.22
CA PRO A 195 -9.37 5.41 15.75
C PRO A 195 -9.54 4.32 14.69
N ASP A 196 -9.71 4.74 13.44
CA ASP A 196 -9.78 3.87 12.27
C ASP A 196 -8.42 3.41 11.72
N GLY A 197 -7.32 3.87 12.31
CA GLY A 197 -5.96 3.45 11.97
C GLY A 197 -5.76 1.96 12.27
N LEU A 198 -5.06 1.28 11.36
CA LEU A 198 -4.80 -0.16 11.44
C LEU A 198 -3.31 -0.48 11.64
N LEU A 199 -2.41 0.48 11.47
CA LEU A 199 -0.98 0.26 11.64
C LEU A 199 -0.66 -0.11 13.09
N MET A 200 0.07 -1.21 13.29
CA MET A 200 0.39 -1.79 14.61
C MET A 200 -0.80 -2.24 15.45
N LYS A 201 -2.03 -2.18 14.91
CA LYS A 201 -3.23 -2.67 15.59
C LYS A 201 -3.13 -4.19 15.78
N PRO A 202 -3.35 -4.72 16.99
CA PRO A 202 -3.32 -6.16 17.22
C PRO A 202 -4.54 -6.84 16.61
N CYS A 203 -4.33 -8.00 16.00
CA CYS A 203 -5.39 -8.90 15.58
C CYS A 203 -6.13 -9.44 16.82
N PRO A 204 -7.47 -9.36 16.88
CA PRO A 204 -8.22 -9.87 18.03
C PRO A 204 -8.14 -11.40 18.17
N GLU A 205 -7.86 -12.12 17.08
CA GLU A 205 -7.82 -13.59 17.09
C GLU A 205 -6.45 -14.15 17.47
N CYS A 206 -5.35 -13.59 16.94
CA CYS A 206 -4.01 -14.13 17.15
C CYS A 206 -3.01 -13.15 17.77
N GLY A 207 -3.42 -11.93 18.10
CA GLY A 207 -2.56 -10.90 18.71
C GLY A 207 -1.53 -10.27 17.76
N TYR A 208 -1.40 -10.76 16.53
CA TYR A 208 -0.45 -10.24 15.55
C TYR A 208 -0.69 -8.76 15.23
N LYS A 209 0.36 -7.94 15.26
CA LYS A 209 0.27 -6.50 14.99
C LYS A 209 0.41 -6.24 13.50
N TYR A 210 -0.59 -5.62 12.88
CA TYR A 210 -0.54 -5.35 11.45
C TYR A 210 0.65 -4.44 11.08
N GLY A 211 1.41 -4.83 10.07
CA GLY A 211 2.58 -4.10 9.59
C GLY A 211 3.82 -4.19 10.50
N SER A 212 3.83 -5.06 11.53
CA SER A 212 5.01 -5.23 12.37
C SER A 212 6.12 -6.05 11.72
N GLU A 213 5.76 -6.96 10.80
CA GLU A 213 6.69 -7.77 10.02
C GLU A 213 6.04 -8.21 8.70
N TRP A 214 6.86 -8.71 7.77
CA TRP A 214 6.38 -9.33 6.55
C TRP A 214 6.07 -10.80 6.79
N LYS A 215 4.85 -11.22 6.48
CA LYS A 215 4.41 -12.61 6.57
C LYS A 215 4.43 -13.27 5.21
N SER A 216 4.90 -14.51 5.20
CA SER A 216 4.82 -15.38 4.03
C SER A 216 3.63 -16.31 4.10
N GLU A 217 2.85 -16.36 3.03
CA GLU A 217 1.76 -17.32 2.84
C GLU A 217 2.08 -18.22 1.63
N PRO A 218 2.10 -19.55 1.79
CA PRO A 218 2.42 -20.44 0.67
C PRO A 218 1.36 -20.33 -0.42
N VAL A 219 1.80 -20.23 -1.67
CA VAL A 219 0.89 -20.23 -2.82
C VAL A 219 0.24 -21.61 -2.96
N PRO A 220 -1.10 -21.72 -3.06
CA PRO A 220 -1.77 -23.00 -3.19
C PRO A 220 -1.30 -23.75 -4.45
N LYS A 221 -1.06 -25.06 -4.32
CA LYS A 221 -0.62 -25.91 -5.43
C LYS A 221 -1.48 -25.79 -6.71
N PRO A 222 -2.83 -25.73 -6.64
CA PRO A 222 -3.66 -25.53 -7.84
C PRO A 222 -3.40 -24.20 -8.57
N VAL A 223 -2.94 -23.16 -7.86
CA VAL A 223 -2.56 -21.88 -8.47
C VAL A 223 -1.23 -22.05 -9.21
N LEU A 224 -0.23 -22.69 -8.59
CA LEU A 224 1.06 -22.97 -9.22
C LEU A 224 0.90 -23.85 -10.46
N ASP A 225 0.12 -24.92 -10.35
CA ASP A 225 -0.16 -25.83 -11.48
C ASP A 225 -0.83 -25.08 -12.64
N TRP A 226 -1.77 -24.17 -12.34
CA TRP A 226 -2.41 -23.33 -13.35
C TRP A 226 -1.44 -22.35 -14.01
N LEU A 227 -0.53 -21.72 -13.26
CA LEU A 227 0.51 -20.82 -13.80
C LEU A 227 1.49 -21.60 -14.71
N ARG A 228 1.83 -22.83 -14.36
CA ARG A 228 2.65 -23.75 -15.18
C ARG A 228 1.94 -24.18 -16.47
N ALA A 229 0.61 -24.21 -16.48
CA ALA A 229 -0.19 -24.62 -17.62
C ALA A 229 -0.61 -23.44 -18.54
N LEU A 230 -0.17 -22.21 -18.27
CA LEU A 230 -0.48 -21.06 -19.14
C LEU A 230 0.04 -21.26 -20.58
N PRO A 231 -0.60 -20.65 -21.59
CA PRO A 231 -0.18 -20.76 -22.98
C PRO A 231 1.26 -20.29 -23.20
N GLU A 232 2.00 -20.99 -24.06
CA GLU A 232 3.33 -20.59 -24.53
C GLU A 232 3.28 -19.30 -25.34
N THR A 233 4.38 -18.55 -25.37
CA THR A 233 4.49 -17.34 -26.19
C THR A 233 4.52 -17.69 -27.67
N ASP A 234 3.67 -17.04 -28.47
CA ASP A 234 3.68 -17.12 -29.94
C ASP A 234 4.75 -16.22 -30.58
N ARG A 235 5.45 -15.40 -29.78
CA ARG A 235 6.47 -14.44 -30.23
C ARG A 235 7.68 -14.46 -29.30
N VAL A 236 8.85 -14.18 -29.86
CA VAL A 236 10.10 -14.05 -29.10
C VAL A 236 10.00 -12.89 -28.12
N TYR A 237 10.35 -13.15 -26.87
CA TYR A 237 10.44 -12.13 -25.82
C TYR A 237 11.70 -11.27 -26.02
N PRO A 238 11.59 -9.94 -26.19
CA PRO A 238 12.75 -9.09 -26.51
C PRO A 238 13.80 -8.93 -25.41
N TRP A 239 13.48 -9.25 -24.15
CA TRP A 239 14.42 -9.19 -23.02
C TRP A 239 14.82 -10.60 -22.52
N ALA A 240 14.68 -11.61 -23.39
CA ALA A 240 15.15 -12.97 -23.11
C ALA A 240 16.68 -13.04 -23.03
#